data_AF-A0A520DWG8-F1
#
_entry.id   AF-A0A520DWG8-F1
#
_cell.length_a   1.000
_cell.length_b   1.000
_cell.length_c   1.000
_cell.angle_alpha   90.00
_cell.angle_beta   90.00
_cell.angle_gamma   90.00
#
_symmetry.space_group_name_H-M   'P 1'
#
loop_
_entity.id
_entity.type
_entity.pdbx_description
1 polymer ?
#
loop_
_entity_poly.entity_id
_entity_poly.type
_entity_poly.pdbx_seq_one_letter_code
_entity_poly.pdbx_strand_id
1 'polypeptide(L)'
;MQYLADIINYADIESIKKQFTTAGDGINPETGDLTNRDNQDISPNIMINQKEGAKLKAKINSTREKLISLLDAQDRASVTFSLEAKDPVRKRKGNWEETLFGEGTPLTAAMTILTKLQTDTKNAEAEVVKKLFGNMDKAIVNIDKFAAVAVAPTSYVIQGQPYTAEVFLTASDSRSNPDITVGGGKLNVKEGKGTYTGGTGSVGVFKWVGTIRVRQTDGQ
;
A
#
# COMPACT_ATOMS: atom_id res chain seq x y z
N MET A 1 1.00 -13.06 -4.72
CA MET A 1 0.65 -12.66 -3.35
C MET A 1 0.77 -13.78 -2.30
N GLN A 2 1.03 -15.04 -2.70
CA GLN A 2 1.19 -16.18 -1.78
C GLN A 2 2.42 -16.09 -0.83
N TYR A 3 3.36 -15.17 -1.04
CA TYR A 3 4.65 -15.14 -0.32
C TYR A 3 4.72 -14.22 0.89
N LEU A 4 3.72 -13.35 1.13
CA LEU A 4 3.73 -12.45 2.29
C LEU A 4 3.06 -13.05 3.52
N ALA A 5 2.27 -14.12 3.37
CA ALA A 5 1.55 -14.73 4.49
C ALA A 5 2.42 -15.65 5.38
N ASP A 6 3.61 -16.04 4.90
CA ASP A 6 4.53 -16.95 5.61
C ASP A 6 5.56 -16.22 6.50
N ILE A 7 5.35 -14.93 6.79
CA ILE A 7 6.32 -14.10 7.51
C ILE A 7 6.28 -14.39 9.01
N ILE A 8 7.03 -15.41 9.42
CA ILE A 8 7.90 -15.55 10.62
C ILE A 8 7.30 -15.31 12.03
N ASN A 9 6.10 -14.75 12.21
CA ASN A 9 5.48 -14.55 13.53
C ASN A 9 4.27 -15.46 13.75
N TYR A 10 3.45 -15.68 12.71
CA TYR A 10 2.19 -16.40 12.91
C TYR A 10 2.41 -17.88 13.25
N ALA A 11 3.30 -18.55 12.54
CA ALA A 11 3.65 -19.95 12.79
C ALA A 11 4.31 -20.14 14.17
N ASP A 12 5.14 -19.18 14.58
CA ASP A 12 5.80 -19.21 15.89
C ASP A 12 4.81 -18.96 17.04
N ILE A 13 3.90 -18.01 16.88
CA ILE A 13 2.83 -17.79 17.86
C ILE A 13 1.93 -19.02 17.96
N GLU A 14 1.53 -19.62 16.83
CA GLU A 14 0.75 -20.86 16.83
C GLU A 14 1.50 -22.03 17.47
N SER A 15 2.81 -22.14 17.26
CA SER A 15 3.67 -23.13 17.93
C SER A 15 3.65 -22.94 19.44
N ILE A 16 3.79 -21.71 19.94
CA ILE A 16 3.75 -21.40 21.37
C ILE A 16 2.35 -21.69 21.94
N LYS A 17 1.28 -21.29 21.24
CA LYS A 17 -0.11 -21.59 21.64
C LYS A 17 -0.34 -23.10 21.75
N LYS A 18 0.23 -23.90 20.82
CA LYS A 18 0.19 -25.36 20.90
C LYS A 18 0.93 -25.88 22.14
N GLN A 19 2.10 -25.35 22.46
CA GLN A 19 2.83 -25.71 23.68
C GLN A 19 2.01 -25.39 24.94
N PHE A 20 1.33 -24.24 24.98
CA PHE A 20 0.43 -23.86 26.07
C PHE A 20 -0.73 -24.84 26.21
N THR A 21 -1.39 -25.18 25.11
CA THR A 21 -2.48 -26.15 25.11
C THR A 21 -2.01 -27.53 25.56
N THR A 22 -0.84 -27.99 25.11
CA THR A 22 -0.29 -29.29 25.54
C THR A 22 0.10 -29.29 27.02
N ALA A 23 0.72 -28.22 27.52
CA ALA A 23 1.08 -28.09 28.93
C ALA A 23 -0.13 -27.88 29.85
N GLY A 24 -1.25 -27.37 29.31
CA GLY A 24 -2.51 -27.12 30.02
C GLY A 24 -3.53 -28.26 29.95
N ASP A 25 -3.09 -29.49 29.64
CA ASP A 25 -3.92 -30.69 29.48
C ASP A 25 -5.00 -30.60 28.39
N GLY A 26 -4.72 -29.84 27.34
CA GLY A 26 -5.57 -29.74 26.16
C GLY A 26 -6.72 -28.75 26.30
N ILE A 27 -7.71 -28.94 25.43
CA ILE A 27 -8.95 -28.17 25.39
C ILE A 27 -10.06 -29.07 25.90
N ASN A 28 -10.85 -28.56 26.84
CA ASN A 28 -12.03 -29.26 27.32
C ASN A 28 -13.07 -29.34 26.18
N PRO A 29 -13.50 -30.54 25.76
CA PRO A 29 -14.39 -30.73 24.62
C PRO A 29 -15.81 -30.20 24.86
N GLU A 30 -16.23 -30.01 26.11
CA GLU A 30 -17.55 -29.51 26.48
C GLU A 30 -17.63 -27.98 26.45
N THR A 31 -16.56 -27.30 26.89
CA THR A 31 -16.52 -25.83 26.98
C THR A 31 -15.79 -25.19 25.80
N GLY A 32 -14.98 -25.95 25.07
CA GLY A 32 -14.09 -25.42 24.03
C GLY A 32 -12.95 -24.55 24.56
N ASP A 33 -12.70 -24.56 25.88
CA ASP A 33 -11.70 -23.74 26.55
C ASP A 33 -10.56 -24.59 27.11
N LEU A 34 -9.44 -23.96 27.46
CA LEU A 34 -8.28 -24.63 28.07
C LEU A 34 -8.67 -25.28 29.40
N THR A 35 -8.22 -26.52 29.62
CA THR A 35 -8.54 -27.27 30.85
C THR A 35 -7.95 -26.57 32.08
N ASN A 36 -6.64 -26.30 32.09
CA ASN A 36 -5.95 -25.60 33.19
C ASN A 36 -5.82 -24.10 32.92
N ARG A 37 -6.92 -23.44 32.53
CA ARG A 37 -6.94 -22.04 32.07
C ARG A 37 -6.42 -21.02 33.09
N ASP A 38 -6.52 -21.32 34.38
CA ASP A 38 -6.16 -20.47 35.51
C ASP A 38 -4.73 -20.74 36.02
N ASN A 39 -4.07 -21.79 35.53
CA ASN A 39 -2.70 -22.13 35.91
C ASN A 39 -1.73 -20.99 35.58
N GLN A 40 -0.95 -20.58 36.58
CA GLN A 40 -0.03 -19.44 36.50
C GLN A 40 1.44 -19.84 36.29
N ASP A 41 1.75 -21.13 36.25
CA ASP A 41 3.11 -21.65 36.14
C ASP A 41 3.50 -21.98 34.69
N ILE A 42 2.54 -22.39 33.87
CA ILE A 42 2.79 -22.84 32.49
C ILE A 42 3.35 -21.70 31.63
N SER A 43 2.72 -20.51 31.68
CA SER A 43 3.14 -19.36 30.87
C SER A 43 4.56 -18.89 31.23
N PRO A 44 4.89 -18.61 32.50
CA PRO A 44 6.24 -18.23 32.89
C PRO A 44 7.28 -19.30 32.54
N ASN A 45 6.96 -20.58 32.73
CA ASN A 45 7.89 -21.66 32.42
C ASN A 45 8.27 -21.68 30.93
N ILE A 46 7.29 -21.56 30.02
CA ILE A 46 7.56 -21.61 28.58
C ILE A 46 8.16 -20.28 28.08
N MET A 47 7.56 -19.15 28.47
CA MET A 47 7.95 -17.86 27.91
C MET A 47 9.24 -17.30 28.50
N ILE A 48 9.49 -17.55 29.79
CA ILE A 48 10.65 -17.01 30.51
C ILE A 48 11.73 -18.08 30.66
N ASN A 49 11.44 -19.20 31.32
CA ASN A 49 12.48 -20.21 31.61
C ASN A 49 13.00 -20.89 30.34
N GLN A 50 12.11 -21.24 29.41
CA GLN A 50 12.49 -21.80 28.10
C GLN A 50 12.83 -20.73 27.05
N LYS A 51 12.73 -19.46 27.41
CA LYS A 51 13.10 -18.28 26.58
C LYS A 51 12.30 -18.12 25.30
N GLU A 52 11.12 -18.72 25.19
CA GLU A 52 10.25 -18.51 24.01
C GLU A 52 9.77 -17.06 23.87
N GLY A 53 9.59 -16.35 24.99
CA GLY A 53 9.22 -14.93 25.00
C GLY A 53 10.30 -14.04 24.40
N ALA A 54 11.58 -14.29 24.72
CA ALA A 54 12.71 -13.56 24.15
C ALA A 54 12.84 -13.82 22.63
N LYS A 55 12.66 -15.07 22.19
CA LYS A 55 12.65 -15.43 20.76
C LYS A 55 11.51 -14.74 20.03
N LEU A 56 10.30 -14.75 20.61
CA LEU A 56 9.12 -14.11 20.04
C LEU A 56 9.31 -12.59 19.94
N LYS A 57 9.83 -11.95 20.98
CA LYS A 57 10.16 -10.51 20.99
C LYS A 57 11.11 -10.13 19.84
N ALA A 58 12.19 -10.88 19.66
CA ALA A 58 13.15 -10.64 18.59
C ALA A 58 12.49 -10.76 17.20
N LYS A 59 11.64 -11.77 17.00
CA LYS A 59 10.91 -11.99 15.75
C LYS A 59 9.89 -10.88 15.48
N ILE A 60 9.14 -10.44 16.48
CA ILE A 60 8.20 -9.29 16.38
C ILE A 60 8.93 -8.05 15.88
N ASN A 61 10.05 -7.70 16.51
CA ASN A 61 10.80 -6.50 16.14
C ASN A 61 11.46 -6.63 14.76
N SER A 62 12.01 -7.79 14.40
CA SER A 62 12.51 -8.07 13.04
C SER A 62 11.40 -7.94 11.98
N THR A 63 10.22 -8.47 12.25
CA THR A 63 9.09 -8.37 11.32
C THR A 63 8.64 -6.93 11.14
N ARG A 64 8.58 -6.15 12.23
CA ARG A 64 8.32 -4.71 12.18
C ARG A 64 9.33 -3.98 11.29
N GLU A 65 10.62 -4.25 11.45
CA GLU A 65 11.68 -3.64 10.62
C GLU A 65 11.54 -3.99 9.14
N LYS A 66 11.23 -5.25 8.83
CA LYS A 66 10.96 -5.70 7.45
C LYS A 66 9.76 -4.95 6.86
N LEU A 67 8.66 -4.85 7.60
CA LEU A 67 7.47 -4.12 7.16
C LEU A 67 7.76 -2.63 6.90
N ILE A 68 8.53 -1.99 7.77
CA ILE A 68 8.99 -0.59 7.58
C ILE A 68 9.90 -0.46 6.35
N SER A 69 10.76 -1.45 6.10
CA SER A 69 11.69 -1.43 4.96
C SER A 69 10.99 -1.46 3.61
N LEU A 70 9.78 -2.02 3.54
CA LEU A 70 8.96 -2.05 2.33
C LEU A 70 8.32 -0.70 2.00
N LEU A 71 8.25 0.23 2.97
CA LEU A 71 7.65 1.54 2.78
C LEU A 71 8.70 2.60 2.40
N ASP A 72 8.28 3.55 1.56
CA ASP A 72 9.05 4.74 1.24
C ASP A 72 9.17 5.68 2.43
N ALA A 73 10.21 6.52 2.45
CA ALA A 73 10.52 7.41 3.58
C ALA A 73 9.35 8.35 3.94
N GLN A 74 8.55 8.76 2.96
CA GLN A 74 7.36 9.60 3.18
C GLN A 74 6.23 8.84 3.89
N ASP A 75 6.05 7.55 3.58
CA ASP A 75 4.99 6.74 4.18
C ASP A 75 5.36 6.23 5.57
N ARG A 76 6.65 6.02 5.84
CA ARG A 76 7.16 5.60 7.17
C ARG A 76 6.73 6.54 8.30
N ALA A 77 6.63 7.84 8.04
CA ALA A 77 6.20 8.82 9.04
C ALA A 77 4.67 8.78 9.30
N SER A 78 3.91 8.25 8.35
CA SER A 78 2.44 8.24 8.39
C SER A 78 1.84 6.94 8.96
N VAL A 79 2.65 5.88 9.07
CA VAL A 79 2.21 4.55 9.52
C VAL A 79 2.55 4.38 11.00
N THR A 80 1.50 4.21 11.81
CA THR A 80 1.66 3.93 13.24
C THR A 80 1.72 2.43 13.44
N PHE A 81 2.93 1.87 13.38
CA PHE A 81 3.13 0.44 13.62
C PHE A 81 2.82 0.09 15.08
N SER A 82 1.64 -0.50 15.30
CA SER A 82 1.20 -1.01 16.60
C SER A 82 1.92 -2.30 17.02
N LEU A 83 2.52 -3.00 16.06
CA LEU A 83 3.30 -4.22 16.29
C LEU A 83 4.67 -3.86 16.84
N GLU A 84 4.81 -3.78 18.16
CA GLU A 84 6.08 -3.49 18.81
C GLU A 84 6.22 -4.21 20.16
N ALA A 85 7.37 -4.87 20.35
CA ALA A 85 7.71 -5.54 21.60
C ALA A 85 8.83 -4.77 22.33
N LYS A 86 8.42 -3.77 23.11
CA LYS A 86 9.28 -2.89 23.91
C LYS A 86 9.29 -3.26 25.38
N ASP A 87 10.47 -3.18 25.99
CA ASP A 87 10.60 -3.27 27.44
C ASP A 87 9.88 -2.09 28.12
N PRO A 88 9.29 -2.31 29.31
CA PRO A 88 8.64 -1.24 30.05
C PRO A 88 9.65 -0.16 30.44
N VAL A 89 9.23 1.11 30.32
CA VAL A 89 10.06 2.29 30.65
C VAL A 89 10.60 2.24 32.09
N ARG A 90 9.86 1.59 33.00
CA ARG A 90 10.29 1.37 34.39
C ARG A 90 10.97 0.01 34.52
N LYS A 91 12.30 0.00 34.69
CA LYS A 91 13.12 -1.22 34.87
C LYS A 91 12.66 -2.17 35.98
N ARG A 92 11.90 -1.69 36.98
CA ARG A 92 11.31 -2.52 38.04
C ARG A 92 10.18 -3.46 37.56
N LYS A 93 9.69 -3.30 36.33
CA LYS A 93 8.62 -4.15 35.75
C LYS A 93 9.16 -5.36 34.97
N GLY A 94 10.47 -5.59 34.97
CA GLY A 94 11.07 -6.66 34.19
C GLY A 94 11.23 -6.31 32.71
N ASN A 95 11.56 -7.30 31.90
CA ASN A 95 11.54 -7.21 30.44
C ASN A 95 10.10 -7.37 29.89
N TRP A 96 9.94 -7.16 28.59
CA TRP A 96 8.66 -7.26 27.87
C TRP A 96 7.96 -8.60 28.13
N GLU A 97 8.70 -9.71 28.06
CA GLU A 97 8.18 -11.05 28.27
C GLU A 97 7.78 -11.30 29.73
N GLU A 98 8.53 -10.80 30.72
CA GLU A 98 8.16 -10.87 32.15
C GLU A 98 6.90 -10.06 32.43
N THR A 99 6.72 -8.90 31.78
CA THR A 99 5.53 -8.06 31.97
C THR A 99 4.26 -8.72 31.46
N LEU A 100 4.36 -9.50 30.39
CA LEU A 100 3.20 -10.08 29.70
C LEU A 100 2.93 -11.53 30.08
N PHE A 101 3.96 -12.29 30.41
CA PHE A 101 3.89 -13.74 30.61
C PHE A 101 4.47 -14.20 31.94
N GLY A 102 4.91 -13.26 32.79
CA GLY A 102 5.56 -13.55 34.06
C GLY A 102 4.64 -14.03 35.16
N GLU A 103 5.23 -14.18 36.34
CA GLU A 103 4.58 -14.74 37.53
C GLU A 103 3.21 -14.11 37.77
N GLY A 104 2.22 -14.94 38.07
CA GLY A 104 0.85 -14.50 38.27
C GLY A 104 0.01 -14.38 37.00
N THR A 105 0.57 -14.61 35.80
CA THR A 105 -0.18 -14.59 34.54
C THR A 105 -0.88 -15.93 34.30
N PRO A 106 -2.22 -16.01 34.33
CA PRO A 106 -2.93 -17.26 34.05
C PRO A 106 -2.78 -17.66 32.58
N LEU A 107 -2.81 -18.97 32.31
CA LEU A 107 -2.67 -19.54 30.96
C LEU A 107 -3.64 -18.92 29.93
N THR A 108 -4.89 -18.67 30.33
CA THR A 108 -5.90 -18.01 29.47
C THR A 108 -5.52 -16.58 29.09
N ALA A 109 -4.91 -15.83 30.02
CA ALA A 109 -4.45 -14.47 29.76
C ALA A 109 -3.26 -14.49 28.80
N ALA A 110 -2.31 -15.40 29.02
CA ALA A 110 -1.17 -15.61 28.13
C ALA A 110 -1.61 -15.99 26.70
N MET A 111 -2.58 -16.90 26.56
CA MET A 111 -3.19 -17.27 25.28
C MET A 111 -3.86 -16.07 24.59
N THR A 112 -4.55 -15.22 25.36
CA THR A 112 -5.19 -14.00 24.85
C THR A 112 -4.16 -12.99 24.35
N ILE A 113 -3.04 -12.81 25.07
CA ILE A 113 -1.93 -11.94 24.65
C ILE A 113 -1.33 -12.43 23.32
N LEU A 114 -1.06 -13.73 23.19
CA LEU A 114 -0.58 -14.32 21.94
C LEU A 114 -1.55 -14.09 20.79
N THR A 115 -2.85 -14.28 21.04
CA THR A 115 -3.89 -14.03 20.02
C THR A 115 -3.95 -12.56 19.60
N LYS A 116 -3.84 -11.64 20.56
CA LYS A 116 -3.73 -10.20 20.28
C LYS A 116 -2.51 -9.91 19.37
N LEU A 117 -1.35 -10.50 19.67
CA LEU A 117 -0.14 -10.31 18.85
C LEU A 117 -0.32 -10.80 17.41
N GLN A 118 -1.09 -11.87 17.19
CA GLN A 118 -1.44 -12.32 15.83
C GLN A 118 -2.29 -11.29 15.10
N THR A 119 -3.29 -10.72 15.78
CA THR A 119 -4.14 -9.67 15.22
C THR A 119 -3.34 -8.40 14.92
N ASP A 120 -2.47 -7.97 15.84
CA ASP A 120 -1.60 -6.81 15.65
C ASP A 120 -0.66 -7.00 14.45
N THR A 121 -0.17 -8.22 14.24
CA THR A 121 0.66 -8.58 13.07
C THR A 121 -0.14 -8.45 11.77
N LYS A 122 -1.33 -9.06 11.71
CA LYS A 122 -2.22 -8.98 10.53
C LYS A 122 -2.62 -7.55 10.20
N ASN A 123 -2.91 -6.74 11.22
CA ASN A 123 -3.27 -5.34 11.04
C ASN A 123 -2.09 -4.53 10.48
N ALA A 124 -0.89 -4.73 11.00
CA ALA A 124 0.32 -4.07 10.50
C ALA A 124 0.60 -4.43 9.03
N GLU A 125 0.46 -5.71 8.66
CA GLU A 125 0.59 -6.16 7.28
C GLU A 125 -0.46 -5.51 6.37
N ALA A 126 -1.73 -5.50 6.78
CA ALA A 126 -2.81 -4.89 6.00
C ALA A 126 -2.59 -3.39 5.79
N GLU A 127 -2.07 -2.66 6.78
CA GLU A 127 -1.74 -1.24 6.66
C GLU A 127 -0.62 -1.00 5.64
N VAL A 128 0.44 -1.81 5.68
CA VAL A 128 1.54 -1.73 4.69
C VAL A 128 1.04 -2.04 3.29
N VAL A 129 0.26 -3.11 3.12
CA VAL A 129 -0.34 -3.49 1.83
C VAL A 129 -1.20 -2.34 1.31
N LYS A 130 -2.09 -1.79 2.14
CA LYS A 130 -2.94 -0.66 1.76
C LYS A 130 -2.13 0.56 1.32
N LYS A 131 -0.99 0.84 1.95
CA LYS A 131 -0.12 1.96 1.57
C LYS A 131 0.58 1.71 0.23
N LEU A 132 1.12 0.52 0.04
CA LEU A 132 1.77 0.13 -1.22
C LEU A 132 0.78 0.23 -2.40
N PHE A 133 -0.41 -0.37 -2.27
CA PHE A 133 -1.42 -0.31 -3.32
C PHE A 133 -2.07 1.07 -3.47
N GLY A 134 -2.30 1.79 -2.36
CA GLY A 134 -2.83 3.15 -2.39
C GLY A 134 -1.89 4.16 -3.08
N ASN A 135 -0.59 3.90 -3.09
CA ASN A 135 0.36 4.67 -3.88
C ASN A 135 0.42 4.23 -5.34
N MET A 136 0.15 2.96 -5.66
CA MET A 136 0.02 2.50 -7.04
C MET A 136 -1.21 3.08 -7.75
N ASP A 137 -2.32 3.27 -7.02
CA ASP A 137 -3.56 3.86 -7.56
C ASP A 137 -3.49 5.39 -7.73
N LYS A 138 -2.43 6.05 -7.25
CA LYS A 138 -2.18 7.45 -7.60
C LYS A 138 -1.72 7.48 -9.04
N ALA A 139 -2.68 7.59 -9.95
CA ALA A 139 -2.49 7.93 -11.35
C ALA A 139 -1.60 9.16 -11.46
N ILE A 140 -0.28 8.96 -11.61
CA ILE A 140 0.63 10.07 -11.85
C ILE A 140 0.51 10.44 -13.33
N VAL A 141 -0.53 11.18 -13.68
CA VAL A 141 -0.52 11.96 -14.92
C VAL A 141 0.54 13.04 -14.71
N ASN A 142 1.76 12.75 -15.12
CA ASN A 142 2.87 13.69 -15.06
C ASN A 142 2.68 14.74 -16.15
N ILE A 143 1.88 15.75 -15.88
CA ILE A 143 1.77 16.91 -16.76
C ILE A 143 3.09 17.69 -16.65
N ASP A 144 3.94 17.57 -17.66
CA ASP A 144 5.30 18.14 -17.66
C ASP A 144 5.55 19.12 -18.83
N LYS A 145 4.64 19.20 -19.80
CA LYS A 145 4.71 20.14 -20.92
C LYS A 145 3.55 21.10 -20.89
N PHE A 146 3.86 22.39 -20.96
CA PHE A 146 2.90 23.47 -21.06
C PHE A 146 3.14 24.26 -22.34
N ALA A 147 2.07 24.57 -23.08
CA ALA A 147 2.15 25.39 -24.27
C ALA A 147 0.94 26.32 -24.35
N ALA A 148 1.17 27.60 -24.64
CA ALA A 148 0.11 28.53 -24.99
C ALA A 148 -0.32 28.28 -26.45
N VAL A 149 -1.61 28.16 -26.68
CA VAL A 149 -2.20 27.98 -28.00
C VAL A 149 -3.20 29.10 -28.24
N ALA A 150 -3.13 29.70 -29.43
CA ALA A 150 -4.12 30.66 -29.91
C ALA A 150 -4.88 30.03 -31.08
N VAL A 151 -6.21 29.97 -30.98
CA VAL A 151 -7.10 29.43 -32.02
C VAL A 151 -7.98 30.56 -32.53
N ALA A 152 -7.85 30.86 -33.81
CA ALA A 152 -8.69 31.85 -34.49
C ALA A 152 -9.64 31.13 -35.47
N PRO A 153 -10.90 31.57 -35.58
CA PRO A 153 -11.86 30.99 -36.52
C PRO A 153 -11.48 31.26 -37.99
N THR A 154 -10.72 32.33 -38.26
CA THR A 154 -10.21 32.66 -39.59
C THR A 154 -8.71 32.94 -39.55
N SER A 155 -8.00 32.53 -40.61
CA SER A 155 -6.56 32.82 -40.80
C SER A 155 -6.31 34.15 -41.54
N TYR A 156 -7.37 34.81 -42.00
CA TYR A 156 -7.32 36.08 -42.73
C TYR A 156 -8.45 37.01 -42.28
N VAL A 157 -8.17 38.31 -42.25
CA VAL A 157 -9.11 39.39 -41.94
C VAL A 157 -8.87 40.58 -42.88
N ILE A 158 -9.92 41.37 -43.11
CA ILE A 158 -9.89 42.58 -43.93
C ILE A 158 -9.73 43.80 -43.02
N GLN A 159 -9.07 44.85 -43.51
CA GLN A 159 -8.92 46.11 -42.77
C GLN A 159 -10.28 46.65 -42.28
N GLY A 160 -10.36 46.98 -40.99
CA GLY A 160 -11.58 47.44 -40.33
C GLY A 160 -12.43 46.33 -39.70
N GLN A 161 -12.13 45.05 -39.96
CA GLN A 161 -12.79 43.93 -39.27
C GLN A 161 -12.07 43.60 -37.94
N PRO A 162 -12.83 43.32 -36.86
CA PRO A 162 -12.23 42.87 -35.61
C PRO A 162 -11.63 41.46 -35.77
N TYR A 163 -10.41 41.29 -35.29
CA TYR A 163 -9.77 39.97 -35.17
C TYR A 163 -10.07 39.37 -33.79
N THR A 164 -10.58 38.14 -33.77
CA THR A 164 -10.88 37.40 -32.53
C THR A 164 -10.12 36.09 -32.51
N ALA A 165 -9.42 35.80 -31.41
CA ALA A 165 -8.76 34.52 -31.18
C ALA A 165 -8.94 34.10 -29.72
N GLU A 166 -9.12 32.80 -29.50
CA GLU A 166 -9.14 32.19 -28.18
C GLU A 166 -7.71 31.82 -27.80
N VAL A 167 -7.23 32.32 -26.65
CA VAL A 167 -5.90 32.02 -26.14
C VAL A 167 -6.03 31.19 -24.87
N PHE A 168 -5.47 29.99 -24.86
CA PHE A 168 -5.54 29.08 -23.72
C PHE A 168 -4.22 28.35 -23.49
N LEU A 169 -4.02 27.92 -22.24
CA LEU A 169 -2.88 27.10 -21.83
C LEU A 169 -3.22 25.63 -22.01
N THR A 170 -2.48 24.95 -22.86
CA THR A 170 -2.53 23.48 -23.00
C THR A 170 -1.44 22.84 -22.15
N ALA A 171 -1.75 21.68 -21.60
CA ALA A 171 -0.78 20.87 -20.88
C ALA A 171 -0.81 19.43 -21.39
N SER A 172 0.36 18.80 -21.52
CA SER A 172 0.52 17.43 -21.98
C SER A 172 1.58 16.68 -21.18
N ASP A 173 1.50 15.35 -21.20
CA ASP A 173 2.50 14.45 -20.63
C ASP A 173 3.44 13.98 -21.76
N SER A 174 4.72 14.31 -21.68
CA SER A 174 5.74 13.93 -22.64
C SER A 174 5.97 12.42 -22.75
N ARG A 175 5.60 11.66 -21.72
CA ARG A 175 5.70 10.19 -21.67
C ARG A 175 4.43 9.50 -22.17
N SER A 176 3.33 10.23 -22.26
CA SER A 176 2.11 9.73 -22.88
C SER A 176 2.24 9.73 -24.41
N ASN A 177 1.87 8.63 -25.05
CA ASN A 177 1.86 8.53 -26.51
C ASN A 177 0.41 8.28 -26.99
N PRO A 178 -0.43 9.33 -27.04
CA PRO A 178 -1.83 9.19 -27.44
C PRO A 178 -1.95 8.70 -28.89
N ASP A 179 -2.98 7.91 -29.17
CA ASP A 179 -3.31 7.54 -30.54
C ASP A 179 -4.16 8.64 -31.17
N ILE A 180 -3.56 9.41 -32.08
CA ILE A 180 -4.24 10.49 -32.80
C ILE A 180 -4.48 10.05 -34.23
N THR A 181 -5.74 10.06 -34.66
CA THR A 181 -6.14 9.74 -36.03
C THR A 181 -6.93 10.89 -36.65
N VAL A 182 -6.71 11.17 -37.93
CA VAL A 182 -7.50 12.13 -38.70
C VAL A 182 -7.99 11.44 -39.96
N GLY A 183 -9.31 11.43 -40.19
CA GLY A 183 -9.91 10.79 -41.35
C GLY A 183 -9.57 9.30 -41.50
N GLY A 184 -9.32 8.60 -40.38
CA GLY A 184 -8.92 7.18 -40.35
C GLY A 184 -7.41 6.92 -40.46
N GLY A 185 -6.59 7.92 -40.81
CA GLY A 185 -5.13 7.81 -40.83
C GLY A 185 -4.49 8.21 -39.50
N LYS A 186 -3.53 7.43 -39.01
CA LYS A 186 -2.79 7.73 -37.78
C LYS A 186 -1.76 8.85 -38.02
N LEU A 187 -1.75 9.85 -37.15
CA LEU A 187 -0.78 10.93 -37.19
C LEU A 187 0.51 10.55 -36.47
N ASN A 188 1.62 11.12 -36.94
CA ASN A 188 2.87 11.11 -36.19
C ASN A 188 2.73 12.05 -35.00
N VAL A 189 2.79 11.49 -33.79
CA VAL A 189 2.70 12.24 -32.53
C VAL A 189 4.11 12.49 -32.01
N LYS A 190 4.42 13.75 -31.70
CA LYS A 190 5.66 14.18 -31.05
C LYS A 190 5.31 15.08 -29.87
N GLU A 191 5.80 14.74 -28.68
CA GLU A 191 5.50 15.48 -27.44
C GLU A 191 4.00 15.66 -27.16
N GLY A 192 3.20 14.62 -27.44
CA GLY A 192 1.74 14.66 -27.25
C GLY A 192 0.96 15.43 -28.32
N LYS A 193 1.62 15.93 -29.37
CA LYS A 193 0.99 16.69 -30.47
C LYS A 193 1.10 15.95 -31.81
N GLY A 194 -0.02 15.78 -32.50
CA GLY A 194 -0.07 15.27 -33.87
C GLY A 194 -0.13 16.41 -34.89
N THR A 195 0.59 16.29 -36.00
CA THR A 195 0.51 17.26 -37.12
C THR A 195 -0.28 16.64 -38.27
N TYR A 196 -1.36 17.30 -38.68
CA TYR A 196 -2.14 16.94 -39.86
C TYR A 196 -1.85 17.92 -41.01
N THR A 197 -1.59 17.37 -42.19
CA THR A 197 -1.41 18.15 -43.43
C THR A 197 -2.44 17.66 -44.45
N GLY A 198 -3.39 18.51 -44.80
CA GLY A 198 -4.37 18.24 -45.85
C GLY A 198 -3.83 18.56 -47.25
N GLY A 199 -4.26 17.80 -48.26
CA GLY A 199 -3.93 18.09 -49.66
C GLY A 199 -4.72 19.30 -50.20
N THR A 200 -4.08 20.10 -51.04
CA THR A 200 -4.64 21.36 -51.59
C THR A 200 -4.90 21.28 -53.11
N GLY A 201 -5.24 20.10 -53.61
CA GLY A 201 -5.30 19.80 -55.06
C GLY A 201 -6.57 20.28 -55.78
N SER A 202 -7.59 20.76 -55.07
CA SER A 202 -8.84 21.22 -55.67
C SER A 202 -9.50 22.32 -54.84
N VAL A 203 -10.35 23.12 -55.48
CA VAL A 203 -11.10 24.22 -54.86
C VAL A 203 -12.39 23.68 -54.25
N GLY A 204 -12.71 24.07 -53.01
CA GLY A 204 -13.94 23.67 -52.34
C GLY A 204 -13.87 23.79 -50.81
N VAL A 205 -14.95 23.40 -50.14
CA VAL A 205 -15.01 23.29 -48.67
C VAL A 205 -14.63 21.87 -48.27
N PHE A 206 -13.57 21.74 -47.50
CA PHE A 206 -13.08 20.44 -47.01
C PHE A 206 -13.31 20.33 -45.51
N LYS A 207 -13.94 19.24 -45.07
CA LYS A 207 -14.15 18.91 -43.66
C LYS A 207 -13.26 17.74 -43.27
N TRP A 208 -12.68 17.80 -42.08
CA TRP A 208 -11.90 16.70 -41.51
C TRP A 208 -12.31 16.47 -40.05
N VAL A 209 -12.14 15.24 -39.57
CA VAL A 209 -12.45 14.84 -38.19
C VAL A 209 -11.21 14.19 -37.59
N GLY A 210 -10.78 14.69 -36.44
CA GLY A 210 -9.72 14.11 -35.63
C GLY A 210 -10.29 13.34 -34.44
N THR A 211 -9.69 12.21 -34.10
CA THR A 211 -9.98 11.42 -32.89
C THR A 211 -8.68 11.24 -32.11
N ILE A 212 -8.70 11.56 -30.82
CA ILE A 212 -7.58 11.36 -29.88
C ILE A 212 -8.01 10.29 -28.88
N ARG A 213 -7.21 9.24 -28.72
CA ARG A 213 -7.38 8.22 -27.67
C ARG A 213 -6.18 8.25 -26.73
N VAL A 214 -6.47 8.38 -25.45
CA VAL A 214 -5.48 8.35 -24.37
C VAL A 214 -5.76 7.10 -23.56
N ARG A 215 -4.72 6.28 -23.30
CA ARG A 215 -4.84 5.17 -22.36
C ARG A 215 -4.74 5.74 -20.95
N GLN A 216 -5.75 5.52 -20.13
CA GLN A 216 -5.76 5.89 -18.73
C GLN A 216 -4.88 4.94 -17.92
N THR A 217 -4.47 5.39 -16.74
CA THR A 217 -3.58 4.64 -15.83
C THR A 217 -4.23 3.41 -15.22
N ASP A 218 -5.56 3.31 -15.29
CA ASP A 218 -6.36 2.15 -14.87
C ASP A 218 -6.44 1.05 -15.95
N GLY A 219 -5.80 1.26 -17.10
CA GLY A 219 -5.77 0.32 -18.21
C GLY A 219 -6.93 0.43 -19.20
N GLN A 220 -7.83 1.43 -19.04
CA GLN A 220 -8.90 1.73 -20.01
C GLN A 220 -8.50 2.76 -21.07
#